data_AF-A0A2R6JMB9-F1
#
_entry.id   AF-A0A2R6JMB9-F1
#
_cell.length_a   1.000
_cell.length_b   1.000
_cell.length_c   1.000
_cell.angle_alpha   90.00
_cell.angle_beta   90.00
_cell.angle_gamma   90.00
#
_symmetry.space_group_name_H-M   'P 1'
#
loop_
_entity.id
_entity.type
_entity.pdbx_description
1 polymer ?
#
loop_
_entity_poly.entity_id
_entity_poly.type
_entity_poly.pdbx_seq_one_letter_code
_entity_poly.pdbx_strand_id
1 'polypeptide(L)'
;MAELTELLEDVVSDVDAVVLFSPSGSYYERFARVDNLDVVVIAPENSVGADNYVELPLEFENVAQRIQFGIEGAIDEELVNEGDVLACVTGVFGEGVDTVSRVRSDAFTHTGVYELFAESRAPAEVIRDVFELAIELGRKGQKGKPVGALFVVGDAGKVMNKSRPLSYNPFEKSHVHVGDPIVNVMLKEFSRLDGAFVISDKGKIVSAYRYLEPSAEGVDIPKGLGARHMAAGAITRDTNAIAVVLSESDGLVRAFKGGEMVLELDPEEY
;
A
#
# COMPACT_ATOMS: atom_id res chain seq x y z
N MET A 1 -13.64 -4.54 44.68
CA MET A 1 -12.72 -4.10 43.63
C MET A 1 -13.14 -4.89 42.42
N ALA A 2 -13.56 -4.24 41.34
CA ALA A 2 -13.78 -4.95 40.08
C ALA A 2 -12.48 -5.71 39.75
N GLU A 3 -12.59 -6.98 39.37
CA GLU A 3 -11.40 -7.68 38.87
C GLU A 3 -10.96 -6.98 37.59
N LEU A 4 -9.64 -6.88 37.35
CA LEU A 4 -9.09 -6.17 36.18
C LEU A 4 -9.75 -6.61 34.86
N THR A 5 -10.19 -7.87 34.79
CA THR A 5 -10.90 -8.47 33.67
C THR A 5 -12.27 -7.83 33.40
N GLU A 6 -13.04 -7.49 34.44
CA GLU A 6 -14.36 -6.83 34.31
C GLU A 6 -14.20 -5.43 33.70
N LEU A 7 -13.09 -4.74 34.00
CA LEU A 7 -12.78 -3.42 33.43
C LEU A 7 -12.41 -3.47 31.94
N LEU A 8 -12.06 -4.66 31.42
CA LEU A 8 -11.70 -4.87 30.01
C LEU A 8 -12.85 -5.48 29.21
N GLU A 9 -13.93 -5.90 29.87
CA GLU A 9 -15.09 -6.52 29.23
C GLU A 9 -15.70 -5.57 28.19
N ASP A 10 -15.82 -4.28 28.49
CA ASP A 10 -16.35 -3.24 27.59
C ASP A 10 -15.59 -3.13 26.25
N VAL A 11 -14.34 -3.60 26.18
CA VAL A 11 -13.55 -3.57 24.95
C VAL A 11 -13.97 -4.68 24.00
N VAL A 12 -14.33 -5.85 24.53
CA VAL A 12 -14.51 -7.09 23.76
C VAL A 12 -15.92 -7.68 23.81
N SER A 13 -16.80 -7.16 24.67
CA SER A 13 -18.20 -7.58 24.76
C SER A 13 -19.01 -7.09 23.56
N ASP A 14 -20.02 -7.86 23.16
CA ASP A 14 -20.96 -7.48 22.10
C ASP A 14 -20.27 -6.95 20.83
N VAL A 15 -19.20 -7.64 20.41
CA VAL A 15 -18.57 -7.41 19.11
C VAL A 15 -19.21 -8.33 18.08
N ASP A 16 -19.39 -7.83 16.87
CA ASP A 16 -19.96 -8.58 15.76
C ASP A 16 -18.93 -9.55 15.17
N ALA A 17 -17.65 -9.17 15.16
CA ALA A 17 -16.56 -10.05 14.72
C ALA A 17 -15.21 -9.72 15.39
N VAL A 18 -14.28 -10.68 15.32
CA VAL A 18 -12.89 -10.52 15.73
C VAL A 18 -11.99 -10.49 14.49
N VAL A 19 -11.16 -9.45 14.39
CA VAL A 19 -10.20 -9.27 13.30
C VAL A 19 -8.80 -9.54 13.83
N LEU A 20 -8.14 -10.59 13.34
CA LEU A 20 -6.81 -11.01 13.76
C LEU A 20 -5.77 -10.57 12.72
N PHE A 21 -4.84 -9.71 13.13
CA PHE A 21 -3.73 -9.27 12.28
C PHE A 21 -2.52 -10.18 12.46
N SER A 22 -2.11 -10.86 11.39
CA SER A 22 -0.95 -11.77 11.33
C SER A 22 -0.83 -12.72 12.55
N PRO A 23 -1.89 -13.47 12.92
CA PRO A 23 -1.85 -14.34 14.09
C PRO A 23 -0.92 -15.54 13.87
N SER A 24 -0.34 -16.07 14.96
CA SER A 24 0.25 -17.41 14.90
C SER A 24 -0.84 -18.47 14.82
N GLY A 25 -0.54 -19.64 14.25
CA GLY A 25 -1.52 -20.74 14.14
C GLY A 25 -2.09 -21.17 15.49
N SER A 26 -1.27 -21.22 16.55
CA SER A 26 -1.75 -21.56 17.90
C SER A 26 -2.66 -20.48 18.51
N TYR A 27 -2.48 -19.21 18.11
CA TYR A 27 -3.32 -18.11 18.55
C TYR A 27 -4.65 -18.13 17.79
N TYR A 28 -4.63 -18.27 16.46
CA TYR A 28 -5.82 -18.42 15.62
C TYR A 28 -6.74 -19.55 16.09
N GLU A 29 -6.17 -20.73 16.38
CA GLU A 29 -6.91 -21.91 16.89
C GLU A 29 -7.70 -21.65 18.17
N ARG A 30 -7.30 -20.66 18.99
CA ARG A 30 -8.05 -20.32 20.21
C ARG A 30 -9.36 -19.62 19.88
N PHE A 31 -9.39 -18.81 18.82
CA PHE A 31 -10.58 -18.08 18.37
C PHE A 31 -11.46 -18.95 17.49
N ALA A 32 -10.86 -19.76 16.60
CA ALA A 32 -11.59 -20.67 15.72
C ALA A 32 -12.42 -21.74 16.46
N ARG A 33 -12.18 -21.96 17.76
CA ARG A 33 -12.93 -22.90 18.62
C ARG A 33 -14.06 -22.26 19.40
N VAL A 34 -14.22 -20.94 19.34
CA VAL A 34 -15.30 -20.22 20.01
C VAL A 34 -16.55 -20.31 19.13
N ASP A 35 -17.61 -20.92 19.65
CA ASP A 35 -18.87 -21.03 18.93
C ASP A 35 -19.51 -19.65 18.73
N ASN A 36 -20.09 -19.42 17.54
CA ASN A 36 -20.77 -18.17 17.14
C ASN A 36 -19.87 -16.92 17.18
N LEU A 37 -18.58 -17.07 16.90
CA LEU A 37 -17.67 -15.95 16.74
C LEU A 37 -17.16 -15.89 15.30
N ASP A 38 -17.49 -14.81 14.59
CA ASP A 38 -16.93 -14.57 13.27
C ASP A 38 -15.49 -14.06 13.42
N VAL A 39 -14.56 -14.79 12.80
CA VAL A 39 -13.13 -14.50 12.86
C VAL A 39 -12.65 -14.18 11.45
N VAL A 40 -12.07 -13.00 11.27
CA VAL A 40 -11.43 -12.57 10.02
C VAL A 40 -9.93 -12.49 10.25
N VAL A 41 -9.14 -13.08 9.36
CA VAL A 41 -7.67 -13.01 9.42
C VAL A 41 -7.16 -12.04 8.38
N ILE A 42 -6.30 -11.12 8.80
CA ILE A 42 -5.69 -10.11 7.93
C ILE A 42 -4.18 -10.25 8.03
N ALA A 43 -3.53 -10.66 6.94
CA ALA A 43 -2.10 -10.96 6.95
C ALA A 43 -1.51 -10.92 5.54
N PRO A 44 -0.17 -10.79 5.39
CA PRO A 44 0.49 -10.88 4.08
C PRO A 44 0.23 -12.20 3.35
N GLU A 45 0.09 -13.30 4.10
CA GLU A 45 -0.24 -14.61 3.56
C GLU A 45 -1.22 -15.35 4.48
N ASN A 46 -2.11 -16.16 3.91
CA ASN A 46 -3.02 -17.01 4.68
C ASN A 46 -2.33 -18.27 5.23
N SER A 47 -1.31 -18.07 6.06
CA SER A 47 -0.50 -19.16 6.63
C SER A 47 -1.25 -20.05 7.64
N VAL A 48 -2.36 -19.56 8.17
CA VAL A 48 -3.21 -20.28 9.14
C VAL A 48 -4.38 -21.02 8.49
N GLY A 49 -4.60 -20.85 7.18
CA GLY A 49 -5.69 -21.49 6.45
C GLY A 49 -7.07 -21.04 6.92
N ALA A 50 -7.22 -19.75 7.24
CA ALA A 50 -8.51 -19.18 7.62
C ALA A 50 -9.45 -19.09 6.43
N ASP A 51 -10.74 -19.40 6.65
CA ASP A 51 -11.78 -19.29 5.61
C ASP A 51 -12.06 -17.82 5.26
N ASN A 52 -12.12 -16.95 6.26
CA ASN A 52 -12.27 -15.51 6.11
C ASN A 52 -10.90 -14.83 6.16
N TYR A 53 -10.39 -14.41 5.02
CA TYR A 53 -9.04 -13.87 4.89
C TYR A 53 -8.99 -12.64 3.99
N VAL A 54 -8.25 -11.61 4.43
CA VAL A 54 -7.92 -10.42 3.65
C VAL A 54 -6.40 -10.31 3.53
N GLU A 55 -5.89 -10.14 2.30
CA GLU A 55 -4.47 -9.94 2.06
C GLU A 55 -4.02 -8.55 2.52
N LEU A 56 -2.94 -8.49 3.28
CA LEU A 56 -2.27 -7.26 3.67
C LEU A 56 -0.97 -7.10 2.84
N PRO A 57 -1.00 -6.37 1.72
CA PRO A 57 0.08 -6.39 0.73
C PRO A 57 1.33 -5.61 1.17
N LEU A 58 1.20 -4.73 2.18
CA LEU A 58 2.31 -3.97 2.76
C LEU A 58 2.27 -4.04 4.27
N GLU A 59 3.45 -3.95 4.89
CA GLU A 59 3.53 -3.72 6.33
C GLU A 59 3.24 -2.23 6.64
N PHE A 60 2.39 -2.00 7.63
CA PHE A 60 2.02 -0.66 8.08
C PHE A 60 2.53 -0.47 9.51
N GLU A 61 3.46 0.47 9.69
CA GLU A 61 3.96 0.91 11.00
C GLU A 61 2.85 1.58 11.82
N ASN A 62 2.04 2.41 11.15
CA ASN A 62 0.89 3.03 11.78
C ASN A 62 -0.21 1.98 11.97
N VAL A 63 -0.36 1.53 13.22
CA VAL A 63 -1.36 0.53 13.63
C VAL A 63 -2.78 0.93 13.24
N ALA A 64 -3.14 2.21 13.31
CA ALA A 64 -4.46 2.67 12.91
C ALA A 64 -4.69 2.54 11.40
N GLN A 65 -3.70 2.87 10.58
CA GLN A 65 -3.76 2.65 9.13
C GLN A 65 -3.81 1.16 8.77
N ARG A 66 -3.03 0.32 9.46
CA ARG A 66 -3.09 -1.14 9.31
C ARG A 66 -4.49 -1.68 9.57
N ILE A 67 -5.07 -1.26 10.70
CA ILE A 67 -6.42 -1.66 11.10
C ILE A 67 -7.44 -1.16 10.09
N GLN A 68 -7.35 0.11 9.69
CA GLN A 68 -8.24 0.69 8.70
C GLN A 68 -8.20 -0.05 7.37
N PHE A 69 -7.00 -0.30 6.82
CA PHE A 69 -6.83 -1.05 5.58
C PHE A 69 -7.51 -2.43 5.66
N GLY A 70 -7.25 -3.14 6.76
CA GLY A 70 -7.81 -4.47 6.96
C GLY A 70 -9.33 -4.46 7.04
N ILE A 71 -9.91 -3.49 7.74
CA ILE A 71 -11.37 -3.34 7.84
C ILE A 71 -11.97 -2.96 6.49
N GLU A 72 -11.39 -2.01 5.76
CA GLU A 72 -11.83 -1.65 4.40
C GLU A 72 -11.89 -2.88 3.51
N GLY A 73 -10.85 -3.73 3.53
CA GLY A 73 -10.85 -4.96 2.75
C GLY A 73 -11.82 -6.03 3.24
N ALA A 74 -12.03 -6.13 4.55
CA ALA A 74 -13.02 -7.07 5.08
C ALA A 74 -14.46 -6.65 4.72
N ILE A 75 -14.74 -5.36 4.59
CA ILE A 75 -16.03 -4.85 4.09
C ILE A 75 -16.19 -5.17 2.60
N ASP A 76 -15.15 -4.91 1.80
CA ASP A 76 -15.20 -5.12 0.34
C ASP A 76 -15.39 -6.61 -0.02
N GLU A 77 -14.77 -7.51 0.73
CA GLU A 77 -14.91 -8.96 0.60
C GLU A 77 -16.20 -9.51 1.28
N GLU A 78 -17.10 -8.63 1.75
CA GLU A 78 -18.36 -8.97 2.43
C GLU A 78 -18.19 -9.85 3.69
N LEU A 79 -17.01 -9.79 4.35
CA LEU A 79 -16.69 -10.54 5.57
C LEU A 79 -17.17 -9.83 6.84
N VAL A 80 -17.33 -8.50 6.78
CA VAL A 80 -17.92 -7.67 7.83
C VAL A 80 -18.83 -6.62 7.18
N ASN A 81 -19.82 -6.10 7.91
CA ASN A 81 -20.74 -5.09 7.41
C ASN A 81 -20.34 -3.69 7.86
N GLU A 82 -20.80 -2.68 7.11
CA GLU A 82 -20.76 -1.28 7.57
C GLU A 82 -21.57 -1.11 8.86
N GLY A 83 -20.96 -0.50 9.87
CA GLY A 83 -21.54 -0.27 11.18
C GLY A 83 -21.21 -1.34 12.23
N ASP A 84 -20.67 -2.49 11.83
CA ASP A 84 -20.24 -3.56 12.73
C ASP A 84 -19.20 -3.06 13.73
N VAL A 85 -19.26 -3.61 14.94
CA VAL A 85 -18.31 -3.36 16.02
C VAL A 85 -17.33 -4.52 16.13
N LEU A 86 -16.06 -4.22 15.88
CA LEU A 86 -15.01 -5.20 15.70
C LEU A 86 -14.01 -5.16 16.86
N ALA A 87 -13.59 -6.33 17.32
CA ALA A 87 -12.40 -6.47 18.16
C ALA A 87 -11.18 -6.74 17.27
N CYS A 88 -10.37 -5.71 17.05
CA CYS A 88 -9.15 -5.78 16.27
C CYS A 88 -7.97 -6.17 17.16
N VAL A 89 -7.33 -7.29 16.83
CA VAL A 89 -6.34 -7.96 17.65
C VAL A 89 -5.03 -7.97 16.88
N THR A 90 -4.01 -7.30 17.41
CA THR A 90 -2.78 -7.00 16.66
C THR A 90 -1.54 -6.94 17.56
N GLY A 91 -0.35 -7.00 16.95
CA GLY A 91 0.93 -6.81 17.64
C GLY A 91 1.46 -5.38 17.46
N VAL A 92 1.92 -4.76 18.54
CA VAL A 92 2.45 -3.38 18.54
C VAL A 92 3.84 -3.27 19.16
N PHE A 93 4.13 -4.00 20.24
CA PHE A 93 5.35 -3.79 21.05
C PHE A 93 6.30 -4.99 21.09
N GLY A 94 5.92 -6.15 20.53
CA GLY A 94 6.78 -7.34 20.56
C GLY A 94 6.39 -8.41 19.55
N GLU A 95 7.01 -9.58 19.69
CA GLU A 95 6.69 -10.75 18.87
C GLU A 95 5.34 -11.35 19.29
N GLY A 96 4.34 -11.18 18.43
CA GLY A 96 2.99 -11.71 18.63
C GLY A 96 1.97 -10.63 18.92
N VAL A 97 0.76 -11.08 19.25
CA VAL A 97 -0.38 -10.21 19.52
C VAL A 97 -0.34 -9.74 20.98
N ASP A 98 -0.30 -8.42 21.19
CA ASP A 98 -0.28 -7.79 22.50
C ASP A 98 -1.32 -6.67 22.69
N THR A 99 -2.08 -6.35 21.64
CA THR A 99 -2.97 -5.20 21.60
C THR A 99 -4.36 -5.62 21.09
N VAL A 100 -5.40 -5.15 21.77
CA VAL A 100 -6.80 -5.29 21.34
C VAL A 100 -7.44 -3.92 21.28
N SER A 101 -8.10 -3.61 20.17
CA SER A 101 -8.80 -2.35 19.94
C SER A 101 -10.25 -2.60 19.54
N ARG A 102 -11.19 -1.89 20.17
CA ARG A 102 -12.59 -1.86 19.75
C ARG A 102 -12.77 -0.80 18.67
N VAL A 103 -13.24 -1.21 17.49
CA VAL A 103 -13.32 -0.34 16.32
C VAL A 103 -14.67 -0.54 15.64
N ARG A 104 -15.34 0.55 15.28
CA ARG A 104 -16.55 0.47 14.44
C ARG A 104 -16.13 0.55 12.99
N SER A 105 -16.68 -0.32 12.13
CA SER A 105 -16.20 -0.50 10.76
C SER A 105 -16.34 0.76 9.89
N ASP A 106 -17.29 1.65 10.21
CA ASP A 106 -17.54 2.93 9.54
C ASP A 106 -16.84 4.14 10.21
N ALA A 107 -15.94 3.92 11.18
CA ALA A 107 -15.35 4.99 11.98
C ALA A 107 -14.32 5.83 11.23
N PHE A 108 -13.79 5.34 10.10
CA PHE A 108 -12.72 5.97 9.36
C PHE A 108 -13.23 6.61 8.06
N THR A 109 -12.58 7.68 7.65
CA THR A 109 -12.75 8.22 6.29
C THR A 109 -12.01 7.30 5.33
N HIS A 110 -12.71 6.83 4.30
CA HIS A 110 -12.14 5.99 3.25
C HIS A 110 -10.86 6.60 2.70
N THR A 111 -9.74 5.90 2.84
CA THR A 111 -8.41 6.41 2.44
C THR A 111 -8.04 6.09 1.00
N GLY A 112 -8.76 5.14 0.37
CA GLY A 112 -8.41 4.62 -0.96
C GLY A 112 -7.17 3.74 -0.97
N VAL A 113 -6.60 3.40 0.20
CA VAL A 113 -5.43 2.52 0.29
C VAL A 113 -5.82 1.09 -0.09
N TYR A 114 -6.96 0.57 0.39
CA TYR A 114 -7.41 -0.76 -0.02
C TYR A 114 -7.64 -0.82 -1.55
N GLU A 115 -8.41 0.13 -2.09
CA GLU A 115 -8.63 0.25 -3.53
C GLU A 115 -7.33 0.38 -4.35
N LEU A 116 -6.26 0.96 -3.79
CA LEU A 116 -4.97 1.06 -4.47
C LEU A 116 -4.44 -0.32 -4.88
N PHE A 117 -4.66 -1.35 -4.05
CA PHE A 117 -4.18 -2.71 -4.28
C PHE A 117 -5.25 -3.64 -4.87
N ALA A 118 -6.50 -3.48 -4.46
CA ALA A 118 -7.61 -4.34 -4.88
C ALA A 118 -8.20 -3.92 -6.24
N GLU A 119 -8.27 -2.61 -6.50
CA GLU A 119 -8.96 -2.05 -7.67
C GLU A 119 -8.00 -1.33 -8.64
N SER A 120 -6.85 -1.94 -8.88
CA SER A 120 -5.83 -1.43 -9.80
C SER A 120 -5.72 -2.28 -11.07
N ARG A 121 -5.19 -1.68 -12.15
CA ARG A 121 -4.85 -2.42 -13.38
C ARG A 121 -3.78 -3.48 -13.16
N ALA A 122 -2.83 -3.20 -12.28
CA ALA A 122 -1.76 -4.12 -11.91
C ALA A 122 -2.18 -4.95 -10.69
N PRO A 123 -1.76 -6.23 -10.60
CA PRO A 123 -1.95 -7.03 -9.39
C PRO A 123 -1.27 -6.41 -8.15
N ALA A 124 -1.78 -6.72 -6.96
CA ALA A 124 -1.23 -6.24 -5.69
C ALA A 124 0.28 -6.54 -5.54
N GLU A 125 0.73 -7.72 -5.95
CA GLU A 125 2.15 -8.11 -5.96
C GLU A 125 3.03 -7.12 -6.74
N VAL A 126 2.60 -6.69 -7.94
CA VAL A 126 3.37 -5.73 -8.74
C VAL A 126 3.44 -4.37 -8.06
N ILE A 127 2.37 -3.96 -7.39
CA ILE A 127 2.30 -2.69 -6.68
C ILE A 127 3.22 -2.74 -5.46
N ARG A 128 3.14 -3.82 -4.67
CA ARG A 128 4.04 -4.11 -3.56
C ARG A 128 5.50 -4.04 -3.99
N ASP A 129 5.88 -4.74 -5.06
CA ASP A 129 7.26 -4.75 -5.55
C ASP A 129 7.76 -3.33 -5.94
N VAL A 130 6.87 -2.46 -6.44
CA VAL A 130 7.20 -1.04 -6.72
C VAL A 130 7.39 -0.25 -5.43
N PHE A 131 6.56 -0.47 -4.41
CA PHE A 131 6.74 0.14 -3.10
C PHE A 131 8.03 -0.32 -2.44
N GLU A 132 8.31 -1.62 -2.41
CA GLU A 132 9.55 -2.18 -1.86
C GLU A 132 10.78 -1.57 -2.53
N LEU A 133 10.74 -1.45 -3.85
CA LEU A 133 11.79 -0.76 -4.61
C LEU A 133 11.93 0.71 -4.19
N ALA A 134 10.82 1.44 -4.08
CA ALA A 134 10.83 2.85 -3.71
C ALA A 134 11.36 3.06 -2.28
N ILE A 135 10.98 2.20 -1.34
CA ILE A 135 11.47 2.16 0.04
C ILE A 135 12.96 1.85 0.06
N GLU A 136 13.41 0.83 -0.68
CA GLU A 136 14.83 0.49 -0.77
C GLU A 136 15.67 1.65 -1.33
N LEU A 137 15.15 2.35 -2.33
CA LEU A 137 15.76 3.56 -2.89
C LEU A 137 15.81 4.71 -1.89
N GLY A 138 14.76 4.89 -1.09
CA GLY A 138 14.70 5.88 -0.02
C GLY A 138 15.77 5.65 1.05
N ARG A 139 15.84 4.43 1.59
CA ARG A 139 16.79 4.05 2.66
C ARG A 139 18.25 4.12 2.21
N LYS A 140 18.54 3.58 1.02
CA LYS A 140 19.94 3.46 0.55
C LYS A 140 20.43 4.73 -0.15
N GLY A 141 19.49 5.53 -0.66
CA GLY A 141 19.78 6.59 -1.61
C GLY A 141 20.64 6.08 -2.78
N GLN A 142 21.44 6.97 -3.35
CA GLN A 142 22.44 6.60 -4.33
C GLN A 142 23.75 7.33 -4.08
N LYS A 143 24.83 6.55 -3.89
CA LYS A 143 26.17 7.07 -3.56
C LYS A 143 26.12 8.04 -2.36
N GLY A 144 25.27 7.74 -1.37
CA GLY A 144 25.09 8.52 -0.15
C GLY A 144 24.29 9.81 -0.33
N LYS A 145 23.57 9.99 -1.43
CA LYS A 145 22.67 11.13 -1.66
C LYS A 145 21.21 10.69 -1.73
N PRO A 146 20.26 11.53 -1.26
CA PRO A 146 18.84 11.32 -1.50
C PRO A 146 18.54 11.16 -2.98
N VAL A 147 17.53 10.36 -3.29
CA VAL A 147 17.08 10.07 -4.65
C VAL A 147 15.60 10.42 -4.73
N GLY A 148 15.20 11.12 -5.78
CA GLY A 148 13.80 11.24 -6.16
C GLY A 148 13.47 10.31 -7.31
N ALA A 149 12.32 9.63 -7.25
CA ALA A 149 11.87 8.77 -8.33
C ALA A 149 10.35 8.88 -8.51
N LEU A 150 9.88 8.59 -9.72
CA LEU A 150 8.46 8.50 -10.06
C LEU A 150 8.24 7.22 -10.84
N PHE A 151 7.39 6.34 -10.31
CA PHE A 151 6.95 5.11 -10.94
C PHE A 151 5.46 5.26 -11.29
N VAL A 152 5.09 4.92 -12.52
CA VAL A 152 3.69 4.86 -12.97
C VAL A 152 3.40 3.43 -13.36
N VAL A 153 2.40 2.82 -12.73
CA VAL A 153 2.12 1.39 -12.79
C VAL A 153 0.72 1.15 -13.35
N GLY A 154 0.66 0.34 -14.40
CA GLY A 154 -0.60 0.04 -15.09
C GLY A 154 -0.93 1.05 -16.19
N ASP A 155 -1.89 0.68 -17.06
CA ASP A 155 -2.38 1.49 -18.19
C ASP A 155 -1.23 2.08 -19.05
N ALA A 156 -0.15 1.31 -19.18
CA ALA A 156 1.12 1.80 -19.72
C ALA A 156 0.97 2.35 -21.15
N GLY A 157 0.07 1.82 -21.96
CA GLY A 157 -0.22 2.35 -23.29
C GLY A 157 -0.71 3.80 -23.26
N LYS A 158 -1.69 4.10 -22.38
CA LYS A 158 -2.23 5.45 -22.23
C LYS A 158 -1.22 6.40 -21.59
N VAL A 159 -0.44 5.92 -20.61
CA VAL A 159 0.66 6.68 -19.99
C VAL A 159 1.73 7.03 -21.04
N MET A 160 2.09 6.10 -21.92
CA MET A 160 3.05 6.34 -22.99
C MET A 160 2.53 7.36 -24.01
N ASN A 161 1.23 7.34 -24.33
CA ASN A 161 0.59 8.33 -25.22
C ASN A 161 0.52 9.73 -24.59
N LYS A 162 0.44 9.82 -23.26
CA LYS A 162 0.44 11.07 -22.48
C LYS A 162 1.84 11.43 -21.97
N SER A 163 2.89 11.03 -22.67
CA SER A 163 4.26 11.37 -22.30
C SER A 163 5.16 11.49 -23.52
N ARG A 164 6.36 12.02 -23.30
CA ARG A 164 7.43 12.09 -24.29
C ARG A 164 8.76 11.61 -23.70
N PRO A 165 9.67 11.02 -24.51
CA PRO A 165 10.96 10.57 -24.02
C PRO A 165 11.87 11.78 -23.76
N LEU A 166 12.51 11.81 -22.59
CA LEU A 166 13.58 12.78 -22.28
C LEU A 166 14.97 12.27 -22.68
N SER A 167 15.13 10.95 -22.74
CA SER A 167 16.38 10.28 -23.08
C SER A 167 16.12 8.93 -23.75
N TYR A 168 17.18 8.24 -24.14
CA TYR A 168 17.12 6.87 -24.66
C TYR A 168 16.53 5.92 -23.61
N ASN A 169 15.59 5.08 -24.02
CA ASN A 169 14.95 4.11 -23.13
C ASN A 169 15.84 2.85 -22.96
N PRO A 170 16.45 2.62 -21.78
CA PRO A 170 17.29 1.45 -21.56
C PRO A 170 16.49 0.13 -21.52
N PHE A 171 15.16 0.20 -21.40
CA PHE A 171 14.27 -0.96 -21.27
C PHE A 171 13.60 -1.40 -22.59
N GLU A 172 13.86 -0.73 -23.71
CA GLU A 172 13.14 -0.95 -24.98
C GLU A 172 13.19 -2.41 -25.48
N LYS A 173 14.30 -3.11 -25.25
CA LYS A 173 14.49 -4.54 -25.60
C LYS A 173 14.60 -5.44 -24.36
N SER A 174 14.35 -4.90 -23.18
CA SER A 174 14.43 -5.64 -21.93
C SER A 174 13.15 -6.41 -21.68
N HIS A 175 13.28 -7.49 -20.91
CA HIS A 175 12.17 -8.31 -20.41
C HIS A 175 12.17 -8.38 -18.88
N VAL A 176 12.80 -7.41 -18.23
CA VAL A 176 12.84 -7.34 -16.76
C VAL A 176 11.53 -6.83 -16.19
N HIS A 177 11.21 -7.33 -15.01
CA HIS A 177 10.03 -6.97 -14.23
C HIS A 177 10.45 -6.36 -12.91
N VAL A 178 9.62 -5.48 -12.35
CA VAL A 178 9.76 -5.13 -10.94
C VAL A 178 9.67 -6.41 -10.09
N GLY A 179 10.39 -6.45 -8.96
CA GLY A 179 10.59 -7.67 -8.17
C GLY A 179 11.83 -8.47 -8.58
N ASP A 180 12.34 -8.32 -9.81
CA ASP A 180 13.59 -8.97 -10.21
C ASP A 180 14.79 -8.38 -9.41
N PRO A 181 15.66 -9.18 -8.77
CA PRO A 181 16.77 -8.65 -7.96
C PRO A 181 17.75 -7.75 -8.76
N ILE A 182 17.89 -8.01 -10.06
CA ILE A 182 18.73 -7.19 -10.94
C ILE A 182 18.16 -5.79 -11.17
N VAL A 183 16.83 -5.66 -11.13
CA VAL A 183 16.12 -4.40 -11.37
C VAL A 183 16.42 -3.38 -10.29
N ASN A 184 16.52 -3.80 -9.02
CA ASN A 184 16.83 -2.89 -7.91
C ASN A 184 18.18 -2.20 -8.11
N VAL A 185 19.17 -2.93 -8.65
CA VAL A 185 20.49 -2.37 -8.97
C VAL A 185 20.43 -1.47 -10.20
N MET A 186 19.71 -1.89 -11.25
CA MET A 186 19.58 -1.10 -12.48
C MET A 186 18.85 0.23 -12.25
N LEU A 187 17.73 0.19 -11.54
CA LEU A 187 16.90 1.38 -11.29
C LEU A 187 17.58 2.38 -10.35
N LYS A 188 18.42 1.92 -9.42
CA LYS A 188 19.33 2.81 -8.67
C LYS A 188 20.22 3.62 -9.58
N GLU A 189 20.80 3.02 -10.62
CA GLU A 189 21.67 3.77 -11.53
C GLU A 189 20.89 4.75 -12.40
N PHE A 190 19.65 4.43 -12.74
CA PHE A 190 18.81 5.23 -13.64
C PHE A 190 17.98 6.31 -12.94
N SER A 191 17.70 6.20 -11.64
CA SER A 191 16.85 7.13 -10.89
C SER A 191 17.38 8.57 -10.78
N ARG A 192 18.65 8.81 -11.17
CA ARG A 192 19.24 10.17 -11.22
C ARG A 192 18.64 11.08 -12.27
N LEU A 193 18.10 10.51 -13.33
CA LEU A 193 17.67 11.27 -14.49
C LEU A 193 16.19 11.56 -14.38
N ASP A 194 15.82 12.73 -14.89
CA ASP A 194 14.46 13.21 -14.84
C ASP A 194 13.50 12.33 -15.67
N GLY A 195 12.27 12.24 -15.16
CA GLY A 195 11.17 11.52 -15.80
C GLY A 195 10.67 10.34 -14.97
N ALA A 196 9.57 9.76 -15.43
CA ALA A 196 8.94 8.61 -14.83
C ALA A 196 9.49 7.30 -15.40
N PHE A 197 9.51 6.27 -14.55
CA PHE A 197 9.49 4.88 -14.95
C PHE A 197 8.04 4.49 -15.24
N VAL A 198 7.81 3.84 -16.38
CA VAL A 198 6.48 3.33 -16.76
C VAL A 198 6.52 1.82 -16.70
N ILE A 199 5.63 1.25 -15.90
CA ILE A 199 5.54 -0.17 -15.58
C ILE A 199 4.17 -0.66 -16.08
N SER A 200 4.17 -1.77 -16.81
CA SER A 200 2.95 -2.37 -17.33
C SER A 200 2.11 -3.01 -16.23
N ASP A 201 0.86 -3.34 -16.54
CA ASP A 201 -0.07 -4.10 -15.68
C ASP A 201 0.55 -5.39 -15.14
N LYS A 202 1.50 -6.01 -15.86
CA LYS A 202 2.18 -7.26 -15.48
C LYS A 202 3.54 -7.05 -14.80
N GLY A 203 3.88 -5.84 -14.38
CA GLY A 203 5.15 -5.54 -13.72
C GLY A 203 6.36 -5.36 -14.64
N LYS A 204 6.21 -5.56 -15.97
CA LYS A 204 7.30 -5.28 -16.92
C LYS A 204 7.63 -3.79 -16.95
N ILE A 205 8.90 -3.44 -16.85
CA ILE A 205 9.37 -2.07 -17.05
C ILE A 205 9.34 -1.75 -18.55
N VAL A 206 8.45 -0.84 -18.94
CA VAL A 206 8.22 -0.45 -20.34
C VAL A 206 9.19 0.65 -20.75
N SER A 207 9.38 1.64 -19.87
CA SER A 207 10.22 2.80 -20.19
C SER A 207 10.77 3.47 -18.94
N ALA A 208 11.87 4.19 -19.13
CA ALA A 208 12.38 5.17 -18.19
C ALA A 208 12.43 6.55 -18.87
N TYR A 209 12.66 7.59 -18.07
CA TYR A 209 12.89 8.96 -18.57
C TYR A 209 11.71 9.52 -19.36
N ARG A 210 10.49 9.23 -18.90
CA ARG A 210 9.27 9.76 -19.51
C ARG A 210 8.89 11.08 -18.86
N TYR A 211 8.87 12.15 -19.64
CA TYR A 211 8.22 13.39 -19.23
C TYR A 211 6.72 13.21 -19.40
N LEU A 212 5.98 13.23 -18.29
CA LEU A 212 4.53 13.08 -18.30
C LEU A 212 3.90 14.42 -18.69
N GLU A 213 2.96 14.38 -19.64
CA GLU A 213 2.17 15.53 -20.12
C GLU A 213 0.67 15.33 -19.82
N PRO A 214 0.27 15.07 -18.56
CA PRO A 214 -1.14 14.95 -18.20
C PRO A 214 -1.83 16.31 -18.11
N SER A 215 -3.15 16.33 -18.20
CA SER A 215 -3.94 17.52 -17.85
C SER A 215 -3.74 17.85 -16.36
N ALA A 216 -3.70 19.12 -16.00
CA ALA A 216 -3.62 19.55 -14.58
C ALA A 216 -5.00 19.77 -13.92
N GLU A 217 -6.10 19.60 -14.66
CA GLU A 217 -7.45 20.01 -14.22
C GLU A 217 -8.10 19.05 -13.21
N GLY A 218 -8.23 19.46 -11.95
CA GLY A 218 -8.86 18.66 -10.89
C GLY A 218 -7.89 17.73 -10.17
N VAL A 219 -6.61 18.12 -10.03
CA VAL A 219 -5.65 17.37 -9.20
C VAL A 219 -5.83 17.92 -7.80
N ASP A 220 -6.18 17.08 -6.85
CA ASP A 220 -6.27 17.48 -5.45
C ASP A 220 -5.11 16.85 -4.68
N ILE A 221 -4.00 17.58 -4.59
CA ILE A 221 -2.84 17.15 -3.80
C ILE A 221 -2.44 18.24 -2.79
N PRO A 222 -1.88 17.83 -1.63
CA PRO A 222 -1.42 18.77 -0.62
C PRO A 222 -0.46 19.84 -1.16
N LYS A 223 -0.61 21.07 -0.65
CA LYS A 223 0.32 22.16 -0.96
C LYS A 223 1.72 21.84 -0.45
N GLY A 224 2.74 22.28 -1.18
CA GLY A 224 4.14 22.07 -0.83
C GLY A 224 4.79 20.86 -1.52
N LEU A 225 4.00 20.04 -2.23
CA LEU A 225 4.50 18.94 -3.05
C LEU A 225 5.06 19.44 -4.40
N GLY A 226 6.11 18.76 -4.88
CA GLY A 226 6.89 19.18 -6.04
C GLY A 226 6.32 18.72 -7.38
N ALA A 227 7.09 18.95 -8.45
CA ALA A 227 6.67 18.64 -9.82
C ALA A 227 6.40 17.14 -10.06
N ARG A 228 7.14 16.22 -9.40
CA ARG A 228 6.92 14.77 -9.52
C ARG A 228 5.57 14.36 -8.92
N HIS A 229 5.19 14.92 -7.77
CA HIS A 229 3.89 14.69 -7.14
C HIS A 229 2.74 15.24 -7.98
N MET A 230 2.88 16.46 -8.52
CA MET A 230 1.89 17.02 -9.44
C MET A 230 1.72 16.13 -10.68
N ALA A 231 2.81 15.65 -11.25
CA ALA A 231 2.76 14.73 -12.39
C ALA A 231 2.12 13.38 -12.03
N ALA A 232 2.35 12.87 -10.82
CA ALA A 232 1.74 11.65 -10.30
C ALA A 232 0.22 11.78 -10.17
N GLY A 233 -0.29 12.80 -9.46
CA GLY A 233 -1.73 13.03 -9.35
C GLY A 233 -2.37 13.25 -10.73
N ALA A 234 -1.75 14.07 -11.57
CA ALA A 234 -2.30 14.35 -12.89
C ALA A 234 -2.37 13.11 -13.80
N ILE A 235 -1.33 12.27 -13.82
CA ILE A 235 -1.34 11.07 -14.68
C ILE A 235 -2.33 10.01 -14.19
N THR A 236 -2.49 9.85 -12.87
CA THR A 236 -3.41 8.86 -12.28
C THR A 236 -4.87 9.28 -12.38
N ARG A 237 -5.16 10.57 -12.56
CA ARG A 237 -6.49 11.04 -12.93
C ARG A 237 -6.81 10.83 -14.41
N ASP A 238 -5.83 11.08 -15.27
CA ASP A 238 -5.99 11.01 -16.72
C ASP A 238 -5.96 9.57 -17.26
N THR A 239 -5.57 8.59 -16.45
CA THR A 239 -5.39 7.17 -16.79
C THR A 239 -5.93 6.28 -15.67
N ASN A 240 -5.96 4.95 -15.86
CA ASN A 240 -6.26 4.02 -14.77
C ASN A 240 -4.99 3.48 -14.10
N ALA A 241 -3.86 4.19 -14.26
CA ALA A 241 -2.61 3.85 -13.62
C ALA A 241 -2.61 4.35 -12.17
N ILE A 242 -1.76 3.73 -11.36
CA ILE A 242 -1.34 4.29 -10.08
C ILE A 242 0.04 4.94 -10.27
N ALA A 243 0.43 5.81 -9.34
CA ALA A 243 1.77 6.38 -9.33
C ALA A 243 2.37 6.36 -7.93
N VAL A 244 3.64 5.96 -7.85
CA VAL A 244 4.43 5.94 -6.61
C VAL A 244 5.58 6.94 -6.77
N VAL A 245 5.68 7.88 -5.84
CA VAL A 245 6.69 8.93 -5.80
C VAL A 245 7.59 8.71 -4.61
N LEU A 246 8.89 8.55 -4.86
CA LEU A 246 9.92 8.74 -3.84
C LEU A 246 10.37 10.20 -3.90
N SER A 247 10.22 10.91 -2.79
CA SER A 247 10.55 12.32 -2.71
C SER A 247 12.02 12.55 -2.38
N GLU A 248 12.68 13.37 -3.19
CA GLU A 248 14.09 13.71 -3.01
C GLU A 248 14.35 14.60 -1.79
N SER A 249 13.36 15.40 -1.38
CA SER A 249 13.52 16.44 -0.37
C SER A 249 13.28 15.96 1.06
N ASP A 250 12.28 15.09 1.27
CA ASP A 250 11.90 14.56 2.57
C ASP A 250 12.06 13.04 2.67
N GLY A 251 12.46 12.35 1.59
CA GLY A 251 12.70 10.90 1.59
C GLY A 251 11.43 10.04 1.61
N LEU A 252 10.25 10.64 1.78
CA LEU A 252 8.99 9.91 1.92
C LEU A 252 8.51 9.30 0.60
N VAL A 253 7.90 8.12 0.70
CA VAL A 253 7.25 7.41 -0.41
C VAL A 253 5.76 7.69 -0.37
N ARG A 254 5.19 8.14 -1.49
CA ARG A 254 3.77 8.49 -1.60
C ARG A 254 3.13 7.83 -2.80
N ALA A 255 1.91 7.34 -2.65
CA ALA A 255 1.12 6.81 -3.76
C ALA A 255 -0.08 7.65 -4.10
N PHE A 256 -0.40 7.64 -5.39
CA PHE A 256 -1.47 8.40 -6.00
C PHE A 256 -2.35 7.48 -6.82
N LYS A 257 -3.66 7.69 -6.73
CA LYS A 257 -4.70 7.02 -7.54
C LYS A 257 -5.80 8.03 -7.82
N GLY A 258 -6.34 8.05 -9.04
CA GLY A 258 -7.50 8.88 -9.38
C GLY A 258 -7.31 10.39 -9.25
N GLY A 259 -6.08 10.91 -9.12
CA GLY A 259 -5.83 12.33 -8.89
C GLY A 259 -5.57 12.72 -7.44
N GLU A 260 -5.68 11.78 -6.51
CA GLU A 260 -5.53 11.99 -5.07
C GLU A 260 -4.30 11.26 -4.53
N MET A 261 -3.76 11.74 -3.41
CA MET A 261 -2.72 11.06 -2.64
C MET A 261 -3.40 10.12 -1.64
N VAL A 262 -3.17 8.82 -1.78
CA VAL A 262 -3.88 7.80 -0.99
C VAL A 262 -3.02 7.18 0.11
N LEU A 263 -1.69 7.16 -0.06
CA LEU A 263 -0.76 6.56 0.91
C LEU A 263 0.52 7.39 1.03
N GLU A 264 1.06 7.47 2.25
CA GLU A 264 2.37 8.05 2.58
C GLU A 264 3.09 7.11 3.55
N LEU A 265 4.36 6.80 3.26
CA LEU A 265 5.21 5.90 4.02
C LEU A 265 6.59 6.55 4.24
N ASP A 266 7.17 6.37 5.43
CA ASP A 266 8.56 6.71 5.72
C ASP A 266 9.46 5.48 5.51
N PRO A 267 10.39 5.51 4.54
CA PRO A 267 11.30 4.39 4.32
C PRO A 267 12.21 4.06 5.50
N GLU A 268 12.51 4.99 6.40
CA GLU A 268 13.36 4.70 7.56
C GLU A 268 12.63 3.92 8.66
N GLU A 269 11.29 3.97 8.65
CA GLU A 269 10.43 3.26 9.59
C GLU A 269 10.04 1.85 9.06
N TYR A 270 10.36 1.53 7.79
CA TYR A 270 10.10 0.24 7.10
C TYR A 270 11.39 -0.57 6.94
#